data_AF-A0A1B6M3Q0-F1
#
_entry.id   AF-A0A1B6M3Q0-F1
#
_cell.length_a   1.000
_cell.length_b   1.000
_cell.length_c   1.000
_cell.angle_alpha   90.00
_cell.angle_beta   90.00
_cell.angle_gamma   90.00
#
_symmetry.space_group_name_H-M   'P 1'
#
loop_
_entity.id
_entity.type
_entity.pdbx_description
1 polymer ?
#
loop_
_entity_poly.entity_id
_entity_poly.type
_entity_poly.pdbx_seq_one_letter_code
_entity_poly.pdbx_strand_id
1 'polypeptide(L)'
;KTQDQVQLSLNIEGKNISCPSKIADHLNTFFVATAERTLAENTPTPQSALPCTEPQKYINCENLDFLMTNHTEVSNIIDFLKPKISAGEDDISSKLFKYCKKEILTQVAKVYPKYKSGEINEASSYRPSHWSPLSLRS
;
A
#
# COMPACT_ATOMS: atom_id res chain seq x y z
N LYS A 1 33.82 -4.43 -27.27
CA LYS A 1 32.73 -4.22 -26.27
C LYS A 1 33.01 -2.89 -25.60
N THR A 2 32.34 -1.83 -26.00
CA THR A 2 32.48 -0.50 -25.40
C THR A 2 31.42 -0.42 -24.31
N GLN A 3 31.81 -0.43 -23.04
CA GLN A 3 30.90 -0.13 -21.94
C GLN A 3 30.66 1.38 -21.96
N ASP A 4 29.45 1.79 -22.34
CA ASP A 4 28.97 3.15 -22.09
C ASP A 4 28.95 3.35 -20.56
N GLN A 5 29.94 4.08 -20.05
CA GLN A 5 29.86 4.59 -18.70
C GLN A 5 28.75 5.64 -18.66
N VAL A 6 27.64 5.30 -18.02
CA VAL A 6 26.55 6.24 -17.74
C VAL A 6 27.10 7.32 -16.81
N GLN A 7 27.52 8.43 -17.39
CA GLN A 7 27.97 9.59 -16.65
C GLN A 7 26.73 10.30 -16.08
N LEU A 8 26.47 10.10 -14.78
CA LEU A 8 25.41 10.77 -14.05
C LEU A 8 25.73 12.27 -13.97
N SER A 9 24.94 13.08 -14.67
CA SER A 9 25.01 14.54 -14.57
C SER A 9 23.63 15.11 -14.25
N LEU A 10 23.58 16.07 -13.34
CA LEU A 10 22.37 16.74 -12.90
C LEU A 10 22.53 18.25 -13.11
N ASN A 11 21.57 18.89 -13.78
CA ASN A 11 21.53 20.34 -13.93
C ASN A 11 20.75 20.95 -12.76
N ILE A 12 21.43 21.75 -11.96
CA ILE A 12 20.84 22.47 -10.82
C ILE A 12 21.09 23.95 -11.08
N GLU A 13 20.01 24.73 -11.22
CA GLU A 13 20.07 26.20 -11.41
C GLU A 13 20.96 26.65 -12.59
N GLY A 14 21.01 25.86 -13.66
CA GLY A 14 21.84 26.14 -14.84
C GLY A 14 23.29 25.64 -14.73
N LYS A 15 23.67 25.05 -13.59
CA LYS A 15 24.99 24.44 -13.38
C LYS A 15 24.91 22.92 -13.53
N ASN A 16 25.67 22.37 -14.48
CA ASN A 16 25.82 20.94 -14.64
C ASN A 16 26.78 20.38 -13.58
N ILE A 17 26.28 19.49 -12.73
CA ILE A 17 27.04 18.81 -11.67
C ILE A 17 27.17 17.33 -12.06
N SER A 18 28.42 16.84 -12.12
CA SER A 18 28.75 15.46 -12.49
C SER A 18 29.36 14.64 -11.35
N CYS A 19 29.64 15.27 -10.20
CA CYS A 19 30.19 14.58 -9.04
C CYS A 19 29.07 13.85 -8.25
N PRO A 20 29.11 12.50 -8.12
CA PRO A 20 28.05 11.74 -7.46
C PRO A 20 27.73 12.19 -6.03
N SER A 21 28.75 12.52 -5.23
CA SER A 21 28.55 13.02 -3.86
C SER A 21 27.78 14.33 -3.83
N LYS A 22 28.13 15.29 -4.70
CA LYS A 22 27.44 16.58 -4.77
C LYS A 22 25.99 16.43 -5.24
N ILE A 23 25.73 15.47 -6.14
CA ILE A 23 24.37 15.12 -6.57
C ILE A 23 23.58 14.56 -5.38
N ALA A 24 24.15 13.62 -4.64
CA ALA A 24 23.51 13.03 -3.46
C ALA A 24 23.22 14.07 -2.38
N ASP A 25 24.18 14.94 -2.08
CA ASP A 25 24.01 16.02 -1.09
C ASP A 25 22.88 16.98 -1.49
N HIS A 26 22.81 17.35 -2.77
CA HIS A 26 21.75 18.21 -3.29
C HIS A 26 20.37 17.53 -3.18
N LEU A 27 20.27 16.27 -3.58
CA LEU A 27 19.01 15.52 -3.51
C LEU A 27 18.53 15.37 -2.06
N ASN A 28 19.43 15.01 -1.14
CA ASN A 28 19.11 14.92 0.28
C ASN A 28 18.59 16.25 0.81
N THR A 29 19.29 17.34 0.51
CA THR A 29 18.88 18.70 0.92
C THR A 29 17.52 19.07 0.32
N PHE A 30 17.29 18.77 -0.96
CA PHE A 30 16.05 19.07 -1.66
C PHE A 30 14.84 18.35 -1.04
N PHE A 31 14.97 17.05 -0.75
CA PHE A 31 13.88 16.27 -0.18
C PHE A 31 13.61 16.66 1.27
N VAL A 32 14.65 16.91 2.08
CA VAL A 32 14.49 17.40 3.46
C VAL A 32 13.78 18.76 3.47
N ALA A 33 14.27 19.72 2.68
CA ALA A 33 13.67 21.06 2.61
C ALA A 33 12.23 21.03 2.06
N THR A 34 11.92 20.12 1.14
CA THR A 34 10.56 19.95 0.63
C THR A 34 9.64 19.39 1.70
N ALA A 35 10.06 18.37 2.44
CA ALA A 35 9.29 17.81 3.53
C ALA A 35 9.00 18.85 4.62
N GLU A 36 10.01 19.62 5.05
CA GLU A 36 9.86 20.68 6.05
C GLU A 36 8.88 21.77 5.60
N ARG A 37 8.98 22.22 4.35
CA ARG A 37 8.05 23.20 3.77
C ARG A 37 6.62 22.67 3.72
N THR A 38 6.43 21.42 3.28
CA THR A 38 5.09 20.81 3.25
C THR A 38 4.51 20.66 4.65
N LEU A 39 5.31 20.32 5.65
CA LEU A 39 4.88 20.26 7.05
C LEU A 39 4.46 21.64 7.58
N ALA A 40 5.24 22.68 7.30
CA ALA A 40 4.94 24.05 7.73
C ALA A 40 3.68 24.62 7.06
N GLU A 41 3.45 24.30 5.78
CA GLU A 41 2.25 24.72 5.05
C GLU A 41 0.98 24.01 5.54
N ASN A 42 1.11 22.81 6.10
CA ASN A 42 -0.01 21.99 6.57
C ASN A 42 -0.16 21.96 8.10
N THR A 43 0.66 22.71 8.86
CA THR A 43 0.39 22.95 10.28
C THR A 43 -0.82 23.88 10.40
N PRO A 44 -1.96 23.41 10.96
CA PRO A 44 -3.14 24.24 11.09
C PRO A 44 -2.83 25.39 12.05
N THR A 45 -2.88 26.62 11.53
CA THR A 45 -3.00 27.80 12.39
C THR A 45 -4.31 27.68 13.18
N PRO A 46 -4.38 28.10 14.45
CA PRO A 46 -5.55 27.93 15.32
C PRO A 46 -6.87 28.57 14.81
N GLN A 47 -6.86 29.23 13.65
CA GLN A 47 -8.04 29.80 12.99
C GLN A 47 -8.63 28.92 11.88
N SER A 48 -8.03 27.76 11.58
CA SER A 48 -8.52 26.80 10.57
C SER A 48 -9.05 25.48 11.16
N ALA A 49 -9.18 25.41 12.49
CA ALA A 49 -9.94 24.35 13.13
C ALA A 49 -11.43 24.52 12.82
N LEU A 50 -11.88 23.89 11.73
CA LEU A 50 -13.29 23.54 11.59
C LEU A 50 -13.72 22.87 12.91
N PRO A 51 -14.88 23.26 13.49
CA PRO A 51 -15.39 22.54 14.64
C PRO A 51 -15.46 21.06 14.26
N CYS A 52 -14.71 20.23 15.00
CA CYS A 52 -14.77 18.80 14.91
C CYS A 52 -16.21 18.42 15.26
N THR A 53 -17.04 18.29 14.23
CA THR A 53 -18.40 17.83 14.40
C THR A 53 -18.24 16.38 14.83
N GLU A 54 -18.79 16.05 16.00
CA GLU A 54 -18.71 14.72 16.60
C GLU A 54 -18.95 13.65 15.53
N PRO A 55 -18.18 12.53 15.54
CA PRO A 55 -18.35 11.48 14.56
C PRO A 55 -19.81 11.03 14.56
N GLN A 56 -20.47 11.24 13.43
CA GLN A 56 -21.88 10.94 13.30
C GLN A 56 -22.11 9.46 13.63
N LYS A 57 -23.07 9.26 14.54
CA LYS A 57 -23.72 8.03 14.99
C LYS A 57 -23.36 6.77 14.18
N TYR A 58 -22.82 5.80 14.90
CA TYR A 58 -22.80 4.36 14.62
C TYR A 58 -23.27 3.98 13.23
N ILE A 59 -22.30 3.75 12.34
CA ILE A 59 -22.54 2.94 11.15
C ILE A 59 -23.20 1.65 11.66
N ASN A 60 -24.45 1.41 11.26
CA ASN A 60 -25.07 0.11 11.40
C ASN A 60 -24.22 -0.84 10.57
N CYS A 61 -23.21 -1.44 11.20
CA CYS A 61 -22.42 -2.49 10.61
C CYS A 61 -23.35 -3.70 10.59
N GLU A 62 -24.06 -3.87 9.46
CA GLU A 62 -24.80 -5.10 9.20
C GLU A 62 -23.87 -6.27 9.54
N ASN A 63 -24.35 -7.23 10.32
CA ASN A 63 -23.53 -8.35 10.79
C ASN A 63 -22.79 -8.96 9.60
N LEU A 64 -21.47 -8.84 9.61
CA LEU A 64 -20.63 -9.43 8.61
C LEU A 64 -20.64 -10.95 8.85
N ASP A 65 -21.62 -11.62 8.23
CA ASP A 65 -21.75 -13.06 8.27
C ASP A 65 -20.68 -13.68 7.36
N PHE A 66 -19.51 -13.88 7.96
CA PHE A 66 -18.40 -14.57 7.35
C PHE A 66 -18.61 -16.08 7.38
N LEU A 67 -18.59 -16.71 6.21
CA LEU A 67 -18.64 -18.17 6.10
C LEU A 67 -17.21 -18.73 6.03
N MET A 68 -17.04 -19.98 6.46
CA MET A 68 -15.77 -20.67 6.25
C MET A 68 -15.54 -20.89 4.75
N THR A 69 -14.33 -20.61 4.26
CA THR A 69 -13.97 -20.89 2.86
C THR A 69 -13.73 -22.39 2.63
N ASN A 70 -13.87 -22.83 1.38
CA ASN A 70 -13.64 -24.23 0.99
C ASN A 70 -12.24 -24.40 0.40
N HIS A 71 -11.60 -25.53 0.66
CA HIS A 71 -10.34 -25.95 0.03
C HIS A 71 -10.37 -25.84 -1.49
N THR A 72 -11.47 -26.18 -2.16
CA THR A 72 -11.57 -26.05 -3.63
C THR A 72 -11.50 -24.60 -4.08
N GLU A 73 -12.15 -23.69 -3.35
CA GLU A 73 -12.17 -22.26 -3.67
C GLU A 73 -10.80 -21.64 -3.48
N VAL A 74 -10.16 -21.89 -2.34
CA VAL A 74 -8.80 -21.42 -2.07
C VAL A 74 -7.81 -22.01 -3.09
N SER A 75 -7.97 -23.29 -3.45
CA SER A 75 -7.16 -23.94 -4.48
C SER A 75 -7.27 -23.22 -5.81
N ASN A 76 -8.49 -22.91 -6.24
CA ASN A 76 -8.73 -22.19 -7.49
C ASN A 76 -8.11 -20.79 -7.44
N ILE A 77 -8.31 -20.05 -6.34
CA ILE A 77 -7.73 -18.71 -6.16
C ILE A 77 -6.20 -18.76 -6.29
N ILE A 78 -5.54 -19.72 -5.64
CA ILE A 78 -4.09 -19.92 -5.73
C ILE A 78 -3.66 -20.18 -7.19
N ASP A 79 -4.43 -20.99 -7.93
CA ASP A 79 -4.13 -21.29 -9.33
C ASP A 79 -4.29 -20.07 -10.24
N PHE A 80 -5.27 -19.20 -9.95
CA PHE A 80 -5.52 -17.95 -10.71
C PHE A 80 -4.51 -16.84 -10.42
N LEU A 81 -3.71 -16.92 -9.35
CA LEU A 81 -2.67 -15.93 -9.08
C LEU A 81 -1.70 -15.83 -10.27
N LYS A 82 -1.27 -14.63 -10.67
CA LYS A 82 -0.22 -14.51 -11.70
C LYS A 82 1.13 -14.86 -11.06
N PRO A 83 1.90 -15.83 -11.59
CA PRO A 83 3.19 -16.18 -11.03
C PRO A 83 4.18 -15.03 -11.27
N LYS A 84 4.50 -14.30 -10.21
CA LYS A 84 5.50 -13.23 -10.18
C LYS A 84 6.58 -13.55 -9.16
N ILE A 85 7.79 -13.11 -9.47
CA ILE A 85 8.98 -13.22 -8.60
C ILE A 85 9.11 -12.07 -7.61
N SER A 86 8.39 -10.96 -7.83
CA SER A 86 8.29 -9.89 -6.84
C SER A 86 7.54 -10.37 -5.60
N ALA A 87 8.02 -9.99 -4.44
CA ALA A 87 7.38 -10.24 -3.15
C ALA A 87 6.97 -8.91 -2.48
N GLY A 88 6.06 -8.99 -1.52
CA GLY A 88 5.72 -7.87 -0.65
C GLY A 88 6.65 -7.82 0.56
N GLU A 89 6.18 -7.21 1.65
CA GLU A 89 6.89 -7.11 2.93
C GLU A 89 7.22 -8.49 3.54
N ASP A 90 6.46 -9.52 3.18
CA ASP A 90 6.64 -10.88 3.66
C ASP A 90 7.74 -11.66 2.92
N ASP A 91 8.36 -11.08 1.89
CA ASP A 91 9.32 -11.73 0.99
C ASP A 91 8.81 -13.04 0.32
N ILE A 92 7.50 -13.28 0.35
CA ILE A 92 6.87 -14.45 -0.26
C ILE A 92 6.36 -14.08 -1.66
N SER A 93 7.05 -14.57 -2.68
CA SER A 93 6.59 -14.40 -4.06
C SER A 93 5.36 -15.26 -4.37
N SER A 94 4.46 -14.75 -5.21
CA SER A 94 3.30 -15.53 -5.71
C SER A 94 3.69 -16.81 -6.45
N LYS A 95 4.91 -16.87 -7.04
CA LYS A 95 5.46 -18.10 -7.63
C LYS A 95 5.77 -19.15 -6.57
N LEU A 96 6.38 -18.75 -5.45
CA LEU A 96 6.65 -19.63 -4.31
C LEU A 96 5.35 -20.08 -3.64
N PHE A 97 4.40 -19.15 -3.48
CA PHE A 97 3.07 -19.43 -2.93
C PHE A 97 2.34 -20.54 -3.71
N LYS A 98 2.39 -20.52 -5.05
CA LYS A 98 1.84 -21.62 -5.86
C LYS A 98 2.56 -22.95 -5.66
N TYR A 99 3.87 -22.93 -5.48
CA TYR A 99 4.65 -24.15 -5.26
C TYR A 99 4.30 -24.81 -3.92
N CYS A 100 4.08 -23.98 -2.90
CA CYS A 100 3.70 -24.43 -1.55
C CYS A 100 2.20 -24.72 -1.40
N LYS A 101 1.41 -24.66 -2.48
CA LYS A 101 -0.07 -24.78 -2.48
C LYS A 101 -0.58 -25.87 -1.54
N LYS A 102 -0.02 -27.08 -1.59
CA LYS A 102 -0.48 -28.22 -0.78
C LYS A 102 -0.43 -27.94 0.72
N GLU A 103 0.63 -27.28 1.19
CA GLU A 103 0.86 -27.02 2.62
C GLU A 103 0.09 -25.77 3.10
N ILE A 104 0.05 -24.73 2.26
CA ILE A 104 -0.62 -23.46 2.62
C ILE A 104 -2.14 -23.54 2.50
N LEU A 105 -2.68 -24.43 1.66
CA LEU A 105 -4.11 -24.49 1.36
C LEU A 105 -4.95 -24.63 2.64
N THR A 106 -4.52 -25.50 3.54
CA THR A 106 -5.21 -25.77 4.80
C THR A 106 -5.13 -24.59 5.77
N GLN A 107 -4.02 -23.86 5.80
CA GLN A 107 -3.86 -22.70 6.68
C GLN A 107 -4.65 -21.50 6.16
N VAL A 108 -4.59 -21.25 4.85
CA VAL A 108 -5.34 -20.16 4.21
C VAL A 108 -6.85 -20.43 4.31
N ALA A 109 -7.28 -21.68 4.16
CA ALA A 109 -8.70 -22.03 4.29
C ALA A 109 -9.28 -21.84 5.70
N LYS A 110 -8.43 -21.89 6.74
CA LYS A 110 -8.86 -21.60 8.11
C LYS A 110 -8.97 -20.11 8.41
N VAL A 111 -8.06 -19.32 7.82
CA VAL A 111 -7.91 -17.90 8.14
C VAL A 111 -8.78 -17.01 7.27
N TYR A 112 -9.09 -17.42 6.04
CA TYR A 112 -9.80 -16.57 5.08
C TYR A 112 -11.32 -16.75 5.16
N PRO A 113 -12.08 -15.80 5.73
CA PRO A 113 -13.52 -15.87 5.68
C PRO A 113 -14.04 -15.56 4.27
N LYS A 114 -15.06 -16.32 3.86
CA LYS A 114 -15.85 -16.02 2.67
C LYS A 114 -16.91 -14.99 3.02
N TYR A 115 -16.87 -13.85 2.32
CA TYR A 115 -17.95 -12.89 2.39
C TYR A 115 -19.16 -13.41 1.59
N LYS A 116 -20.36 -13.37 2.18
CA LYS A 116 -21.59 -13.66 1.44
C LYS A 116 -21.89 -12.47 0.53
N SER A 117 -21.88 -12.68 -0.78
CA SER A 117 -22.25 -11.66 -1.76
C SER A 117 -23.76 -11.38 -1.66
N GLY A 118 -24.13 -10.15 -1.31
CA GLY A 118 -25.33 -9.52 -1.89
C GLY A 118 -25.15 -9.31 -3.40
N GLU A 119 -26.15 -8.79 -4.10
CA GLU A 119 -26.08 -8.60 -5.56
C GLU A 119 -24.81 -7.84 -5.98
N ILE A 120 -24.03 -8.43 -6.89
CA ILE A 120 -22.77 -7.89 -7.43
C ILE A 120 -22.97 -6.67 -8.35
N ASN A 121 -24.18 -6.12 -8.39
CA ASN A 121 -24.62 -5.09 -9.35
C ASN A 121 -24.75 -3.70 -8.72
N GLU A 122 -24.61 -3.56 -7.40
CA GLU A 122 -24.69 -2.26 -6.75
C GLU A 122 -23.33 -1.57 -6.67
N ALA A 123 -23.29 -0.34 -7.19
CA ALA A 123 -22.13 0.55 -7.17
C ALA A 123 -21.68 0.95 -5.74
N SER A 124 -22.48 0.65 -4.72
CA SER A 124 -22.15 0.81 -3.30
C SER A 124 -21.15 -0.23 -2.76
N SER A 125 -20.90 -1.31 -3.52
CA SER A 125 -20.02 -2.42 -3.12
C SER A 125 -18.52 -2.15 -3.35
N TYR A 126 -18.16 -0.99 -3.91
CA TYR A 126 -16.76 -0.57 -4.04
C TYR A 126 -16.23 0.07 -2.75
N ARG A 127 -15.23 -0.56 -2.14
CA ARG A 127 -14.50 -0.02 -0.96
C ARG A 127 -13.81 1.32 -1.29
N PRO A 128 -13.86 2.31 -0.39
CA PRO A 128 -13.01 3.49 -0.47
C PRO A 128 -11.52 3.12 -0.29
N SER A 129 -10.66 3.65 -1.16
CA SER A 129 -9.20 3.40 -1.20
C SER A 129 -8.39 4.15 -0.13
N HIS A 130 -9.01 4.56 0.98
CA HIS A 130 -8.33 5.32 2.02
C HIS A 130 -8.22 4.50 3.31
N TRP A 131 -7.13 3.75 3.44
CA TRP A 131 -6.63 3.31 4.73
C TRP A 131 -6.10 4.53 5.48
N SER A 132 -6.80 4.98 6.53
CA SER A 132 -6.20 5.84 7.55
C SER A 132 -5.51 4.94 8.60
N PRO A 133 -4.28 5.24 9.03
CA PRO A 133 -3.60 4.47 10.06
C PRO A 133 -4.32 4.66 11.40
N LEU A 134 -4.62 3.54 12.06
CA LEU A 134 -5.02 3.50 13.46
C LEU A 134 -3.93 4.19 14.29
N SER A 135 -4.27 5.33 14.87
CA SER A 135 -3.51 5.97 15.92
C SER A 135 -3.59 5.08 17.17
N LEU A 136 -2.55 4.29 17.41
CA LEU A 136 -2.28 3.70 18.72
C LEU A 136 -1.82 4.84 19.63
N ARG A 137 -2.71 5.29 20.50
CA ARG A 137 -2.34 6.07 21.68
C ARG A 137 -2.52 5.18 22.91
N SER A 138 -1.48 5.22 23.75
CA SER A 138 -1.22 4.50 24.99
C SER A 138 -2.41 4.32 25.93
#